data_AF-A0A383ZAC3-F1
#
_entry.id   AF-A0A383ZAC3-F1
#
_cell.length_a   1.000
_cell.length_b   1.000
_cell.length_c   1.000
_cell.angle_alpha   90.00
_cell.angle_beta   90.00
_cell.angle_gamma   90.00
#
_symmetry.space_group_name_H-M   'P 1'
#
loop_
_entity.id
_entity.type
_entity.pdbx_description
1 polymer ?
#
loop_
_entity_poly.entity_id
_entity_poly.type
_entity_poly.pdbx_seq_one_letter_code
_entity_poly.pdbx_strand_id
1 'polypeptide(L)'
;MVTARQEPRLVLISLTCKGDTLTLSAAYTKDLRLPIKTPTINAVHKCRVQGLEIEGRDCGEAAAQWITNFLKTQPYRLVHFEPHMQPRNSHQIEHPFRPTDQIPYSDASPFLILSEASLADLNSRLEKKVKATNFRPNIIISGCGVYAEDSWNELLIGDVELKRVMACSRCILTTVDPDTGVMSRKEPLETLKRTDDHKSGRERPRLPDINHGS
;
A
#
# COMPACT_ATOMS: atom_id res chain seq x y z
N MET A 1 0.28 -1.56 14.23
CA MET A 1 -0.83 -1.90 13.31
C MET A 1 -0.50 -3.20 12.60
N VAL A 2 -1.52 -3.95 12.16
CA VAL A 2 -1.34 -5.15 11.32
C VAL A 2 -1.38 -4.74 9.85
N THR A 3 -0.51 -5.34 9.03
CA THR A 3 -0.51 -5.14 7.57
C THR A 3 -0.70 -6.46 6.87
N ALA A 4 -1.05 -6.43 5.58
CA ALA A 4 -1.17 -7.64 4.78
C ALA A 4 0.17 -8.40 4.58
N ARG A 5 1.31 -7.79 4.97
CA ARG A 5 2.59 -8.52 5.09
C ARG A 5 2.58 -9.54 6.24
N GLN A 6 1.82 -9.24 7.30
CA GLN A 6 1.72 -10.05 8.52
C GLN A 6 0.47 -10.93 8.52
N GLU A 7 -0.66 -10.39 8.04
CA GLU A 7 -1.92 -11.12 7.89
C GLU A 7 -2.42 -10.97 6.44
N PRO A 8 -1.96 -11.84 5.52
CA PRO A 8 -2.28 -11.74 4.10
C PRO A 8 -3.77 -11.74 3.77
N ARG A 9 -4.61 -12.37 4.60
CA ARG A 9 -6.06 -12.45 4.38
C ARG A 9 -6.75 -11.09 4.49
N LEU A 10 -6.07 -10.05 4.98
CA LEU A 10 -6.57 -8.66 4.91
C LEU A 10 -6.91 -8.23 3.47
N VAL A 11 -6.24 -8.78 2.45
CA VAL A 11 -6.55 -8.45 1.04
C VAL A 11 -7.91 -8.95 0.58
N LEU A 12 -8.52 -9.88 1.32
CA LEU A 12 -9.84 -10.45 1.02
C LEU A 12 -10.99 -9.60 1.56
N ILE A 13 -10.68 -8.55 2.33
CA ILE A 13 -11.66 -7.57 2.79
C ILE A 13 -11.79 -6.51 1.71
N SER A 14 -12.95 -6.49 1.06
CA SER A 14 -13.30 -5.45 0.09
C SER A 14 -13.99 -4.29 0.79
N LEU A 15 -13.66 -3.07 0.37
CA LEU A 15 -14.31 -1.85 0.84
C LEU A 15 -15.01 -1.17 -0.32
N THR A 16 -16.28 -0.83 -0.12
CA THR A 16 -17.03 0.04 -1.05
C THR A 16 -17.58 1.24 -0.29
N CYS A 17 -17.67 2.37 -0.99
CA CYS A 17 -18.14 3.62 -0.43
C CYS A 17 -19.30 4.12 -1.29
N LYS A 18 -20.46 4.36 -0.68
CA LYS A 18 -21.64 4.91 -1.36
C LYS A 18 -22.32 5.93 -0.45
N GLY A 19 -22.37 7.19 -0.90
CA GLY A 19 -22.84 8.31 -0.07
C GLY A 19 -21.97 8.40 1.19
N ASP A 20 -22.60 8.47 2.37
CA ASP A 20 -21.91 8.52 3.66
C ASP A 20 -21.67 7.14 4.29
N THR A 21 -21.84 6.05 3.54
CA THR A 21 -21.70 4.67 4.05
C THR A 21 -20.47 3.97 3.45
N LEU A 22 -19.63 3.45 4.34
CA LEU A 22 -18.57 2.49 4.04
C LEU A 22 -19.10 1.08 4.27
N THR A 23 -18.92 0.18 3.30
CA THR A 23 -19.30 -1.24 3.44
C THR A 23 -18.04 -2.10 3.39
N LEU A 24 -17.85 -2.92 4.42
CA LEU A 24 -16.86 -3.99 4.46
C LEU A 24 -17.52 -5.30 4.04
N SER A 25 -16.93 -5.95 3.05
CA SER A 25 -17.41 -7.21 2.48
C SER A 25 -16.28 -8.23 2.43
N ALA A 26 -16.59 -9.49 2.73
CA ALA A 26 -15.70 -10.61 2.54
C ALA A 26 -16.51 -11.89 2.29
N ALA A 27 -15.91 -12.87 1.61
CA ALA A 27 -16.59 -14.11 1.29
C ALA A 27 -17.14 -14.80 2.55
N TYR A 28 -18.36 -15.32 2.45
CA TYR A 28 -19.06 -16.03 3.53
C TYR A 28 -19.25 -15.23 4.84
N THR A 29 -19.14 -13.90 4.77
CA THR A 29 -19.32 -12.99 5.91
C THR A 29 -20.40 -11.97 5.55
N LYS A 30 -21.35 -11.73 6.46
CA LYS A 30 -22.37 -10.69 6.25
C LYS A 30 -21.70 -9.33 6.17
N ASP A 31 -22.05 -8.54 5.15
CA ASP A 31 -21.55 -7.18 4.98
C ASP A 31 -21.77 -6.33 6.24
N LEU A 32 -20.74 -5.57 6.62
CA LEU A 32 -20.81 -4.57 7.66
C LEU A 32 -20.87 -3.18 7.04
N ARG A 33 -21.88 -2.40 7.41
CA ARG A 33 -22.03 -1.00 7.02
C ARG A 33 -21.63 -0.09 8.17
N LEU A 34 -20.78 0.88 7.89
CA LEU A 34 -20.25 1.87 8.82
C LEU A 34 -20.46 3.28 8.24
N PRO A 35 -20.63 4.30 9.08
CA PRO A 35 -20.54 5.67 8.59
C PRO A 35 -19.10 5.95 8.13
N ILE A 36 -18.93 6.71 7.04
CA ILE A 36 -17.60 7.15 6.58
C ILE A 36 -16.93 8.05 7.62
N LYS A 37 -17.72 8.93 8.23
CA LYS A 37 -17.27 9.75 9.35
C LYS A 37 -17.50 8.97 10.63
N THR A 38 -16.41 8.49 11.21
CA THR A 38 -16.44 7.81 12.50
C THR A 38 -17.00 8.73 13.59
N PRO A 39 -17.88 8.24 14.48
CA PRO A 39 -18.40 9.05 15.59
C PRO A 39 -17.26 9.63 16.43
N THR A 40 -17.30 10.94 16.69
CA THR A 40 -16.26 11.65 17.46
C THR A 40 -16.19 11.21 18.92
N ILE A 41 -17.24 10.56 19.44
CA ILE A 41 -17.30 9.98 20.78
C ILE A 41 -16.41 8.73 20.92
N ASN A 42 -16.05 8.08 19.81
CA ASN A 42 -15.22 6.88 19.85
C ASN A 42 -13.79 7.22 20.29
N ALA A 43 -13.10 6.28 20.92
CA ALA A 43 -11.75 6.49 21.40
C ALA A 43 -10.76 6.79 20.26
N VAL A 44 -9.73 7.58 20.55
CA VAL A 44 -8.54 7.71 19.69
C VAL A 44 -7.46 6.77 20.20
N HIS A 45 -6.89 5.97 19.31
CA HIS A 45 -5.80 5.07 19.63
C HIS A 45 -4.48 5.57 19.06
N LYS A 46 -3.42 5.56 19.90
CA LYS A 46 -2.05 5.67 19.42
C LYS A 46 -1.65 4.39 18.70
N CYS A 47 -1.24 4.54 17.46
CA CYS A 47 -0.87 3.49 16.54
C CYS A 47 0.58 3.65 16.09
N ARG A 48 1.12 2.62 15.42
CA ARG A 48 2.45 2.64 14.82
C ARG A 48 2.42 2.02 13.43
N VAL A 49 2.96 2.74 12.45
CA VAL A 49 3.11 2.31 11.05
C VAL A 49 4.52 2.66 10.58
N GLN A 50 5.26 1.68 10.06
CA GLN A 50 6.67 1.83 9.68
C GLN A 50 7.53 2.46 10.79
N GLY A 51 7.33 2.02 12.04
CA GLY A 51 8.07 2.54 13.20
C GLY A 51 7.62 3.92 13.71
N LEU A 52 6.88 4.70 12.92
CA LEU A 52 6.42 6.04 13.29
C LEU A 52 5.04 6.01 13.97
N GLU A 53 4.86 6.91 14.93
CA GLU A 53 3.58 7.06 15.64
C GLU A 53 2.55 7.78 14.77
N ILE A 54 1.29 7.38 14.90
CA ILE A 54 0.15 8.01 14.25
C ILE A 54 -1.11 7.71 15.07
N GLU A 55 -2.11 8.56 14.98
CA GLU A 55 -3.39 8.36 15.65
C GLU A 55 -4.46 7.77 14.72
N GLY A 56 -5.50 7.21 15.32
CA GLY A 56 -6.68 6.78 14.59
C GLY A 56 -7.91 6.69 15.49
N ARG A 57 -9.02 7.25 15.03
CA ARG A 57 -10.33 7.14 15.67
C ARG A 57 -10.87 5.73 15.50
N ASP A 58 -11.28 5.11 16.58
CA ASP A 58 -11.84 3.77 16.58
C ASP A 58 -13.17 3.69 15.80
N CYS A 59 -13.31 2.73 14.88
CA CYS A 59 -14.52 2.55 14.07
C CYS A 59 -15.65 1.76 14.78
N GLY A 60 -15.51 1.51 16.08
CA GLY A 60 -16.52 0.87 16.92
C GLY A 60 -16.39 -0.65 17.00
N GLU A 61 -17.11 -1.20 17.98
CA GLU A 61 -17.03 -2.63 18.31
C GLU A 61 -17.53 -3.54 17.19
N ALA A 62 -18.53 -3.11 16.42
CA ALA A 62 -19.02 -3.86 15.27
C ALA A 62 -17.91 -4.08 14.22
N ALA A 63 -17.08 -3.06 13.97
CA ALA A 63 -15.95 -3.17 13.05
C ALA A 63 -14.85 -4.09 13.60
N ALA A 64 -14.53 -3.95 14.89
CA ALA A 64 -13.55 -4.78 15.57
C ALA A 64 -13.94 -6.27 15.54
N GLN A 65 -15.19 -6.58 15.89
CA GLN A 65 -15.72 -7.94 15.87
C GLN A 65 -15.77 -8.51 14.46
N TRP A 66 -16.24 -7.73 13.47
CA TRP A 66 -16.32 -8.19 12.09
C TRP A 66 -14.95 -8.61 11.54
N ILE A 67 -13.92 -7.77 11.71
CA ILE A 67 -12.56 -8.06 11.26
C ILE A 67 -11.97 -9.24 12.03
N THR A 68 -12.13 -9.26 13.36
CA THR A 68 -11.60 -10.34 14.20
C THR A 68 -12.24 -11.69 13.85
N ASN A 69 -13.55 -11.72 13.63
CA ASN A 69 -14.29 -12.93 13.27
C ASN A 69 -13.93 -13.42 11.86
N PHE A 70 -13.74 -12.51 10.90
CA PHE A 70 -13.33 -12.88 9.56
C PHE A 70 -11.91 -13.49 9.56
N LEU A 71 -10.97 -12.84 10.25
CA LEU A 71 -9.58 -13.29 10.29
C LEU A 71 -9.37 -14.48 11.25
N LYS A 72 -10.26 -14.71 12.22
CA LYS A 72 -10.12 -15.79 13.22
C LYS A 72 -8.75 -15.80 13.91
N THR A 73 -8.26 -14.63 14.24
CA THR A 73 -6.96 -14.41 14.87
C THR A 73 -7.11 -13.68 16.21
N GLN A 74 -6.01 -13.15 16.74
CA GLN A 74 -6.04 -12.16 17.81
C GLN A 74 -7.00 -10.99 17.49
N PRO A 75 -7.55 -10.31 18.51
CA PRO A 75 -8.45 -9.19 18.33
C PRO A 75 -7.81 -8.03 17.55
N TYR A 76 -8.55 -7.51 16.58
CA TYR A 76 -8.17 -6.32 15.83
C TYR A 76 -9.25 -5.25 15.91
N ARG A 77 -8.83 -3.99 15.75
CA ARG A 77 -9.72 -2.83 15.64
C ARG A 77 -9.45 -2.11 14.32
N LEU A 78 -10.50 -1.61 13.70
CA LEU A 78 -10.41 -0.70 12.56
C LEU A 78 -10.32 0.72 13.09
N VAL A 79 -9.36 1.49 12.60
CA VAL A 79 -9.21 2.91 12.94
C VAL A 79 -9.23 3.78 11.69
N HIS A 80 -9.72 5.00 11.83
CA HIS A 80 -9.83 6.00 10.79
C HIS A 80 -9.00 7.25 11.14
N PHE A 81 -8.24 7.75 10.17
CA PHE A 81 -7.46 8.98 10.33
C PHE A 81 -8.37 10.20 10.13
N GLU A 82 -8.32 11.17 11.05
CA GLU A 82 -9.09 12.41 10.96
C GLU A 82 -8.17 13.57 10.55
N PRO A 83 -8.62 14.54 9.71
CA PRO A 83 -7.74 15.61 9.20
C PRO A 83 -7.09 16.53 10.23
N HIS A 84 -7.59 16.54 11.47
CA HIS A 84 -6.98 17.31 12.57
C HIS A 84 -5.89 16.53 13.33
N MET A 85 -5.79 15.21 13.10
CA MET A 85 -4.72 14.38 13.66
C MET A 85 -3.42 14.68 12.93
N GLN A 86 -2.29 14.43 13.60
CA GLN A 86 -0.98 14.63 12.99
C GLN A 86 -0.69 13.49 11.98
N PRO A 87 -0.52 13.79 10.68
CA PRO A 87 -0.13 12.79 9.70
C PRO A 87 1.34 12.40 9.89
N ARG A 88 1.73 11.27 9.31
CA ARG A 88 3.14 10.91 9.18
C ARG A 88 3.78 11.69 8.04
N ASN A 89 5.08 11.86 8.13
CA ASN A 89 5.87 12.59 7.17
C ASN A 89 6.64 11.62 6.26
N SER A 90 6.44 11.72 4.94
CA SER A 90 7.13 10.86 3.98
C SER A 90 8.65 11.04 4.00
N HIS A 91 9.16 12.24 4.28
CA HIS A 91 10.60 12.53 4.35
C HIS A 91 11.30 11.80 5.52
N GLN A 92 10.57 11.51 6.61
CA GLN A 92 11.11 10.72 7.73
C GLN A 92 11.24 9.23 7.39
N ILE A 93 10.57 8.77 6.33
CA ILE A 93 10.57 7.38 5.88
C ILE A 93 11.57 7.21 4.74
N GLU A 94 11.51 8.11 3.75
CA GLU A 94 12.38 8.14 2.58
C GLU A 94 12.83 9.58 2.32
N HIS A 95 14.14 9.85 2.41
CA HIS A 95 14.71 11.19 2.32
C HIS A 95 14.39 11.99 1.03
N PRO A 96 14.16 11.39 -0.15
CA PRO A 96 13.83 12.14 -1.37
C PRO A 96 12.51 12.93 -1.33
N PHE A 97 11.59 12.62 -0.41
CA PHE A 97 10.35 13.38 -0.24
C PHE A 97 10.61 14.75 0.41
N ARG A 98 9.69 15.70 0.25
CA ARG A 98 9.78 17.01 0.91
C ARG A 98 9.36 16.89 2.38
N PRO A 99 9.89 17.71 3.28
CA PRO A 99 9.43 17.77 4.68
C PRO A 99 7.94 18.14 4.84
N THR A 100 7.28 18.64 3.79
CA THR A 100 5.85 18.96 3.79
C THR A 100 4.98 17.83 3.28
N ASP A 101 5.56 16.73 2.77
CA ASP A 101 4.79 15.63 2.20
C ASP A 101 4.23 14.76 3.35
N GLN A 102 2.91 14.63 3.37
CA GLN A 102 2.15 14.02 4.45
C GLN A 102 1.38 12.79 3.97
N ILE A 103 1.37 11.76 4.79
CA ILE A 103 0.60 10.53 4.57
C ILE A 103 -0.03 10.05 5.87
N PRO A 104 -1.22 9.41 5.81
CA PRO A 104 -1.78 8.73 6.96
C PRO A 104 -1.11 7.35 7.09
N TYR A 105 -1.78 6.29 6.64
CA TYR A 105 -1.35 4.90 6.84
C TYR A 105 -0.60 4.28 5.64
N SER A 106 -0.43 5.00 4.53
CA SER A 106 0.34 4.54 3.34
C SER A 106 1.81 4.27 3.67
N ASP A 107 2.50 3.37 2.97
CA ASP A 107 3.86 2.97 3.38
C ASP A 107 4.87 4.14 3.40
N ALA A 108 5.00 4.88 2.30
CA ALA A 108 5.95 6.00 2.18
C ALA A 108 5.48 7.15 1.26
N SER A 109 4.68 6.85 0.23
CA SER A 109 4.24 7.85 -0.76
C SER A 109 2.72 8.09 -0.69
N PRO A 110 2.24 9.32 -0.98
CA PRO A 110 0.81 9.59 -1.16
C PRO A 110 0.23 8.90 -2.41
N PHE A 111 1.04 8.74 -3.46
CA PHE A 111 0.62 8.11 -4.71
C PHE A 111 1.64 7.09 -5.22
N LEU A 112 1.13 6.02 -5.82
CA LEU A 112 1.89 5.06 -6.61
C LEU A 112 1.30 4.97 -8.02
N ILE A 113 2.16 5.16 -9.02
CA ILE A 113 1.83 5.04 -10.44
C ILE A 113 2.46 3.75 -10.97
N LEU A 114 1.75 3.07 -11.86
CA LEU A 114 2.21 1.89 -12.60
C LEU A 114 1.70 1.96 -14.04
N SER A 115 2.52 1.62 -15.03
CA SER A 115 2.00 1.48 -16.40
C SER A 115 1.50 0.07 -16.70
N GLU A 116 0.49 -0.03 -17.56
CA GLU A 116 0.00 -1.32 -18.08
C GLU A 116 1.12 -2.06 -18.84
N ALA A 117 1.97 -1.32 -19.55
CA ALA A 117 3.10 -1.87 -20.30
C ALA A 117 4.13 -2.53 -19.36
N SER A 118 4.46 -1.90 -18.22
CA SER A 118 5.33 -2.50 -17.19
C SER A 118 4.74 -3.77 -16.59
N LEU A 119 3.43 -3.77 -16.32
CA LEU A 119 2.75 -4.96 -15.80
C LEU A 119 2.71 -6.08 -16.84
N ALA A 120 2.45 -5.77 -18.11
CA ALA A 120 2.46 -6.74 -19.20
C ALA A 120 3.85 -7.34 -19.43
N ASP A 121 4.89 -6.53 -19.40
CA ASP A 121 6.28 -7.00 -19.52
C ASP A 121 6.67 -7.92 -18.37
N LEU A 122 6.35 -7.57 -17.11
CA LEU A 122 6.57 -8.48 -15.98
C LEU A 122 5.80 -9.79 -16.17
N ASN A 123 4.53 -9.70 -16.56
CA ASN A 123 3.70 -10.87 -16.80
C ASN A 123 4.25 -11.75 -17.93
N SER A 124 4.91 -11.21 -18.96
CA SER A 124 5.53 -12.01 -20.02
C SER A 124 6.63 -12.96 -19.48
N ARG A 125 7.20 -12.64 -18.31
CA ARG A 125 8.32 -13.36 -17.68
C ARG A 125 7.88 -14.29 -16.53
N LEU A 126 6.60 -14.24 -16.15
CA LEU A 126 6.03 -15.03 -15.05
C LEU A 126 5.26 -16.23 -15.58
N GLU A 127 5.40 -17.38 -14.90
CA GLU A 127 4.52 -18.54 -15.14
C GLU A 127 3.09 -18.24 -14.66
N LYS A 128 2.94 -17.87 -13.38
CA LYS A 128 1.67 -17.38 -12.82
C LYS A 128 1.60 -15.87 -12.96
N LYS A 129 0.68 -15.39 -13.80
CA LYS A 129 0.47 -13.96 -14.03
C LYS A 129 -0.05 -13.27 -12.77
N VAL A 130 0.34 -12.01 -12.59
CA VAL A 130 -0.09 -11.13 -11.51
C VAL A 130 -0.94 -9.98 -12.06
N LYS A 131 -1.76 -9.40 -11.19
CA LYS A 131 -2.63 -8.26 -11.51
C LYS A 131 -2.01 -6.98 -10.95
N ALA A 132 -2.49 -5.82 -11.41
CA ALA A 132 -2.09 -4.53 -10.83
C ALA A 132 -2.37 -4.48 -9.32
N THR A 133 -3.41 -5.17 -8.84
CA THR A 133 -3.77 -5.26 -7.42
C THR A 133 -2.68 -5.88 -6.55
N ASN A 134 -1.78 -6.71 -7.09
CA ASN A 134 -0.58 -7.19 -6.37
C ASN A 134 0.38 -6.04 -6.02
N PHE A 135 0.41 -4.98 -6.84
CA PHE A 135 1.31 -3.82 -6.67
C PHE A 135 0.62 -2.63 -6.01
N ARG A 136 -0.71 -2.65 -5.92
CA ARG A 136 -1.55 -1.65 -5.24
C ARG A 136 -1.31 -0.21 -5.73
N PRO A 137 -1.21 0.05 -7.05
CA PRO A 137 -1.09 1.41 -7.55
C PRO A 137 -2.38 2.20 -7.27
N ASN A 138 -2.24 3.52 -7.15
CA ASN A 138 -3.38 4.44 -7.13
C ASN A 138 -3.81 4.78 -8.56
N ILE A 139 -2.84 4.89 -9.48
CA ILE A 139 -3.06 5.29 -10.88
C ILE A 139 -2.38 4.26 -11.78
N ILE A 140 -3.13 3.77 -12.77
CA ILE A 140 -2.62 2.89 -13.83
C ILE A 140 -2.70 3.66 -15.15
N ILE A 141 -1.58 3.72 -15.88
CA ILE A 141 -1.48 4.46 -17.16
C ILE A 141 -1.26 3.49 -18.31
N SER A 142 -2.11 3.60 -19.34
CA SER A 142 -2.02 2.85 -20.60
C SER A 142 -1.34 3.68 -21.70
N GLY A 143 -1.01 3.05 -22.84
CA GLY A 143 -0.59 3.78 -24.04
C GLY A 143 0.85 4.34 -23.99
N CYS A 144 1.73 3.73 -23.20
CA CYS A 144 3.14 4.11 -23.10
C CYS A 144 4.08 2.93 -23.29
N GLY A 145 5.38 3.21 -23.41
CA GLY A 145 6.42 2.17 -23.42
C GLY A 145 6.55 1.46 -22.07
N VAL A 146 7.17 0.28 -22.10
CA VAL A 146 7.51 -0.49 -20.89
C VAL A 146 8.41 0.36 -19.98
N TYR A 147 8.04 0.51 -18.71
CA TYR A 147 8.75 1.33 -17.72
C TYR A 147 8.86 2.82 -18.04
N ALA A 148 8.01 3.35 -18.92
CA ALA A 148 8.01 4.78 -19.24
C ALA A 148 7.81 5.66 -17.98
N GLU A 149 7.08 5.16 -16.99
CA GLU A 149 6.86 5.84 -15.70
C GLU A 149 8.12 6.15 -14.91
N ASP A 150 9.21 5.41 -15.13
CA ASP A 150 10.49 5.65 -14.46
C ASP A 150 11.12 6.98 -14.91
N SER A 151 10.71 7.51 -16.08
CA SER A 151 11.24 8.73 -16.71
C SER A 151 10.34 9.96 -16.57
N TRP A 152 9.07 9.78 -16.17
CA TRP A 152 8.11 10.87 -16.05
C TRP A 152 8.39 11.70 -14.80
N ASN A 153 9.23 12.73 -14.91
CA ASN A 153 9.56 13.58 -13.75
C ASN A 153 8.36 14.41 -13.28
N GLU A 154 7.52 14.85 -14.22
CA GLU A 154 6.30 15.62 -13.98
C GLU A 154 5.19 15.05 -14.88
N LEU A 155 3.97 14.98 -14.35
CA LEU A 155 2.78 14.48 -15.03
C LEU A 155 1.61 15.42 -14.76
N LEU A 156 0.87 15.74 -15.82
CA LEU A 156 -0.39 16.48 -15.74
C LEU A 156 -1.55 15.55 -16.09
N ILE A 157 -2.51 15.39 -15.17
CA ILE A 157 -3.72 14.60 -15.36
C ILE A 157 -4.93 15.50 -15.09
N GLY A 158 -5.58 15.97 -16.15
CA GLY A 158 -6.56 17.06 -16.03
C GLY A 158 -5.86 18.31 -15.52
N ASP A 159 -6.30 18.83 -14.37
CA ASP A 159 -5.69 19.98 -13.69
C ASP A 159 -4.74 19.60 -12.54
N VAL A 160 -4.42 18.30 -12.39
CA VAL A 160 -3.58 17.79 -11.30
C VAL A 160 -2.16 17.55 -11.79
N GLU A 161 -1.22 18.27 -11.19
CA GLU A 161 0.22 18.06 -11.38
C GLU A 161 0.77 17.07 -10.35
N LEU A 162 1.52 16.07 -10.84
CA LEU A 162 2.21 15.07 -10.03
C LEU A 162 3.70 15.13 -10.35
N LYS A 163 4.53 15.13 -9.31
CA LYS A 163 5.98 15.06 -9.42
C LYS A 163 6.49 13.69 -8.99
N ARG A 164 7.33 13.06 -9.81
CA ARG A 164 8.00 11.81 -9.46
C ARG A 164 9.08 12.08 -8.41
N VAL A 165 9.06 11.26 -7.37
CA VAL A 165 10.02 11.34 -6.26
C VAL A 165 11.07 10.23 -6.38
N MET A 166 10.62 8.97 -6.45
CA MET A 166 11.50 7.80 -6.53
C MET A 166 10.75 6.60 -7.11
N ALA A 167 11.49 5.56 -7.50
CA ALA A 167 10.92 4.26 -7.82
C ALA A 167 10.40 3.57 -6.54
N CYS A 168 9.34 2.76 -6.67
CA CYS A 168 8.79 2.00 -5.55
C CYS A 168 9.50 0.66 -5.40
N SER A 169 10.24 0.49 -4.31
CA SER A 169 10.80 -0.80 -3.92
C SER A 169 9.68 -1.79 -3.58
N ARG A 170 9.76 -3.01 -4.12
CA ARG A 170 8.69 -4.01 -3.97
C ARG A 170 8.99 -4.91 -2.78
N CYS A 171 8.00 -5.06 -1.88
CA CYS A 171 8.09 -5.92 -0.70
C CYS A 171 7.29 -7.22 -0.86
N ILE A 172 7.39 -8.12 0.12
CA ILE A 172 6.74 -9.45 0.11
C ILE A 172 5.22 -9.41 -0.09
N LEU A 173 4.57 -8.27 0.15
CA LEU A 173 3.14 -8.14 -0.09
C LEU A 173 2.74 -8.36 -1.56
N THR A 174 3.66 -8.14 -2.52
CA THR A 174 3.37 -8.43 -3.93
C THR A 174 3.17 -9.92 -4.21
N THR A 175 3.67 -10.81 -3.34
CA THR A 175 3.51 -12.26 -3.46
C THR A 175 2.20 -12.77 -2.88
N VAL A 176 1.41 -11.92 -2.22
CA VAL A 176 0.07 -12.27 -1.76
C VAL A 176 -0.89 -12.26 -2.94
N ASP A 177 -1.53 -13.39 -3.18
CA ASP A 177 -2.59 -13.51 -4.18
C ASP A 177 -3.85 -12.78 -3.66
N PRO A 178 -4.32 -11.74 -4.36
CA PRO A 178 -5.40 -10.89 -3.87
C PRO A 178 -6.77 -11.59 -3.86
N ASP A 179 -6.94 -12.68 -4.61
CA ASP A 179 -8.20 -13.41 -4.70
C ASP A 179 -8.30 -14.50 -3.62
N THR A 180 -7.16 -14.99 -3.12
CA THR A 180 -7.09 -16.09 -2.14
C THR A 180 -6.49 -15.72 -0.79
N GLY A 181 -5.80 -14.58 -0.69
CA GLY A 181 -5.09 -14.17 0.52
C GLY A 181 -3.92 -15.08 0.88
N VAL A 182 -3.44 -15.90 -0.08
CA VAL A 182 -2.31 -16.82 0.13
C VAL A 182 -1.02 -16.16 -0.35
N MET A 183 -0.01 -16.17 0.53
CA MET A 183 1.33 -15.68 0.20
C MET A 183 2.11 -16.75 -0.57
N SER A 184 2.58 -16.40 -1.77
CA SER A 184 3.55 -17.19 -2.52
C SER A 184 4.93 -17.10 -1.86
N ARG A 185 5.75 -18.15 -2.01
CA ARG A 185 7.08 -18.19 -1.40
C ARG A 185 8.04 -17.12 -1.94
N LYS A 186 7.90 -16.72 -3.22
CA LYS A 186 8.95 -15.98 -3.93
C LYS A 186 8.47 -15.08 -5.08
N GLU A 187 7.48 -15.49 -5.87
CA GLU A 187 7.02 -14.71 -7.03
C GLU A 187 5.92 -13.72 -6.65
N PRO A 188 5.89 -12.51 -7.26
CA PRO A 188 6.71 -12.06 -8.40
C PRO A 188 8.06 -11.42 -8.03
N LEU A 189 8.46 -11.45 -6.74
CA LEU A 189 9.65 -10.71 -6.28
C LEU A 189 10.97 -11.22 -6.87
N GLU A 190 11.16 -12.53 -7.02
CA GLU A 190 12.39 -13.06 -7.61
C GLU A 190 12.55 -12.62 -9.06
N THR A 191 11.47 -12.65 -9.85
CA THR A 191 11.48 -12.12 -11.21
C THR A 191 11.78 -10.62 -11.23
N LEU A 192 11.17 -9.84 -10.33
CA LEU A 192 11.44 -8.41 -10.20
C LEU A 192 12.91 -8.12 -9.90
N LYS A 193 13.52 -8.80 -8.91
CA LYS A 193 14.95 -8.63 -8.59
C LYS A 193 15.84 -8.83 -9.82
N ARG A 194 15.62 -9.91 -10.57
CA ARG A 194 16.41 -10.23 -11.77
C ARG A 194 16.30 -9.15 -12.86
N THR A 195 15.14 -8.49 -12.95
CA THR A 195 14.89 -7.43 -13.94
C THR A 195 15.42 -6.07 -13.50
N ASP A 196 15.34 -5.75 -12.21
CA ASP A 196 15.94 -4.56 -11.62
C ASP A 196 17.47 -4.61 -11.65
N ASP A 197 18.07 -5.79 -11.52
CA ASP A 197 19.51 -5.99 -11.70
C ASP A 197 19.93 -5.74 -13.16
N HIS A 198 19.12 -6.18 -14.13
CA HIS A 198 19.34 -5.90 -15.55
C HIS A 198 19.20 -4.41 -15.89
N LYS A 199 18.29 -3.69 -15.23
CA LYS A 199 18.22 -2.21 -15.32
C LYS A 199 19.43 -1.52 -14.69
N SER A 200 20.01 -2.10 -13.63
CA SER A 200 21.14 -1.55 -12.87
C SER A 200 22.52 -1.69 -13.54
N GLY A 201 22.59 -2.28 -14.73
CA GLY A 201 23.72 -2.09 -15.66
C GLY A 201 23.92 -0.63 -16.08
N ARG A 202 23.00 0.27 -15.70
CA ARG A 202 23.22 1.71 -15.56
C ARG A 202 23.38 2.01 -14.06
N GLU A 203 24.59 2.44 -13.69
CA GLU A 203 25.11 2.64 -12.32
C GLU A 203 24.07 3.00 -11.26
N ARG A 204 23.97 2.17 -10.20
CA ARG A 204 23.44 2.63 -8.91
C ARG A 204 24.58 3.24 -8.10
N PRO A 205 24.41 4.43 -7.48
CA PRO A 205 25.30 4.88 -6.42
C PRO A 205 25.22 3.88 -5.27
N ARG A 206 26.36 3.34 -4.85
CA ARG A 206 26.44 2.46 -3.67
C ARG A 206 25.99 3.26 -2.45
N LEU A 207 24.99 2.77 -1.73
CA LEU A 207 24.75 3.22 -0.36
C LEU A 207 25.97 2.80 0.49
N PRO A 208 26.50 3.67 1.36
CA PRO A 208 27.62 3.32 2.21
C PRO A 208 27.23 2.25 3.22
N ASP A 209 28.10 1.25 3.37
CA ASP A 209 28.00 0.20 4.38
C ASP A 209 27.96 0.83 5.78
N ILE A 210 26.85 0.65 6.48
CA ILE A 210 26.73 0.98 7.91
C ILE A 210 27.44 -0.13 8.68
N ASN A 211 28.75 0.05 8.91
CA ASN A 211 29.51 -0.77 9.85
C ASN A 211 28.86 -0.69 11.24
N HIS A 212 28.35 -1.83 11.74
CA HIS A 212 28.09 -2.00 13.16
C HIS A 212 29.43 -2.30 13.85
N GLY A 213 30.05 -1.23 14.37
CA GLY A 213 31.17 -1.33 15.29
C GLY A 213 30.66 -1.40 16.73
N SER A 214 31.02 -2.51 17.38
CA SER A 214 31.21 -2.78 18.82
C SER A 214 30.27 -2.17 19.87
#